data_AF-A0A0L0FYI5-F1
#
_entry.id   AF-A0A0L0FYI5-F1
#
_cell.length_a   1.000
_cell.length_b   1.000
_cell.length_c   1.000
_cell.angle_alpha   90.00
_cell.angle_beta   90.00
_cell.angle_gamma   90.00
#
_symmetry.space_group_name_H-M   'P 1'
#
loop_
_entity.id
_entity.type
_entity.pdbx_description
1 polymer ?
#
loop_
_entity_poly.entity_id
_entity_poly.type
_entity_poly.pdbx_seq_one_letter_code
_entity_poly.pdbx_strand_id
1 'polypeptide(L)'
;MAPSRKEKLAEERAQKKRDKERRESKLRAESDFSLRPHPEWPTHIVRQVQSTRFLPYFIYAPVLWFAPISYLKFVFWLLLLGFFAEIDFGTVFVLFSGFYLVFTNFGRARKKGELSPYSVFNDNFENMEGTLTQAQLEKEMMRKMY
;
A
#
# COMPACT_ATOMS: atom_id res chain seq x y z
N MET A 1 6.63 -15.30 -52.71
CA MET A 1 8.01 -15.81 -52.83
C MET A 1 8.38 -16.40 -51.47
N ALA A 2 8.45 -17.73 -51.35
CA ALA A 2 8.70 -18.37 -50.06
C ALA A 2 10.18 -18.24 -49.67
N PRO A 3 10.51 -17.84 -48.44
CA PRO A 3 11.90 -17.63 -48.04
C PRO A 3 12.70 -18.94 -48.11
N SER A 4 13.94 -18.82 -48.58
CA SER A 4 14.86 -19.93 -48.79
C SER A 4 15.15 -20.65 -47.46
N ARG A 5 15.31 -21.97 -47.48
CA ARG A 5 15.61 -22.78 -46.28
C ARG A 5 16.82 -22.25 -45.49
N LYS A 6 17.77 -21.62 -46.18
CA LYS A 6 18.96 -20.99 -45.59
C LYS A 6 18.62 -19.70 -44.83
N GLU A 7 17.65 -18.92 -45.32
CA GLU A 7 17.18 -17.68 -44.68
C GLU A 7 16.41 -18.00 -43.40
N LYS A 8 15.49 -18.98 -43.43
CA LYS A 8 14.79 -19.46 -42.22
C LYS A 8 15.76 -19.96 -41.16
N LEU A 9 16.82 -20.67 -41.56
CA LEU A 9 17.85 -21.16 -40.65
C LEU A 9 18.69 -20.00 -40.06
N ALA A 10 18.96 -18.97 -40.85
CA ALA A 10 19.68 -17.78 -40.39
C ALA A 10 18.82 -16.96 -39.39
N GLU A 11 17.53 -16.81 -39.66
CA GLU A 11 16.58 -16.16 -38.76
C GLU A 11 16.42 -16.90 -37.43
N GLU A 12 16.31 -18.23 -37.47
CA GLU A 12 16.19 -19.05 -36.24
C GLU A 12 17.45 -18.94 -35.37
N ARG A 13 18.64 -18.93 -35.99
CA ARG A 13 19.91 -18.72 -35.28
C ARG A 13 20.01 -17.32 -34.68
N ALA A 14 19.55 -16.31 -35.40
CA ALA A 14 19.49 -14.94 -34.90
C ALA A 14 18.49 -14.80 -33.74
N GLN A 15 17.34 -15.47 -33.81
CA GLN A 15 16.34 -15.53 -32.74
C GLN A 15 16.93 -16.18 -31.48
N LYS A 16 17.55 -17.36 -31.62
CA LYS A 16 18.20 -18.08 -30.51
C LYS A 16 19.30 -17.24 -29.86
N LYS A 17 20.05 -16.48 -30.66
CA LYS A 17 21.09 -15.57 -30.14
C LYS A 17 20.48 -14.45 -29.29
N ARG A 18 19.43 -13.78 -29.79
CA ARG A 18 18.70 -12.73 -29.05
C ARG A 18 18.08 -13.25 -27.76
N ASP A 19 17.50 -14.45 -27.79
CA ASP A 19 16.88 -15.07 -26.62
C ASP A 19 17.93 -15.45 -25.57
N LYS A 20 19.10 -15.91 -26.00
CA LYS A 20 20.23 -16.19 -25.12
C LYS A 20 20.72 -14.91 -24.45
N GLU A 21 20.94 -13.84 -25.21
CA GLU A 21 21.37 -12.53 -24.70
C GLU A 21 20.34 -11.96 -23.71
N ARG A 22 19.04 -12.08 -24.00
CA ARG A 22 17.95 -11.66 -23.10
C ARG A 22 17.90 -12.48 -21.81
N ARG A 23 18.17 -13.78 -21.86
CA ARG A 23 18.25 -14.63 -20.65
C ARG A 23 19.45 -14.24 -19.81
N GLU A 24 20.59 -14.01 -20.43
CA GLU A 24 21.81 -13.58 -19.74
C GLU A 24 21.64 -12.18 -19.10
N SER A 25 20.98 -11.24 -19.78
CA SER A 25 20.70 -9.92 -19.20
C SER A 25 19.75 -10.00 -18.00
N LYS A 26 18.73 -10.85 -18.06
CA LYS A 26 17.83 -11.09 -16.92
C LYS A 26 18.55 -11.76 -15.74
N LEU A 27 19.36 -12.78 -16.02
CA LEU A 27 20.16 -13.44 -14.99
C LEU A 27 21.14 -12.48 -14.32
N ARG A 28 21.75 -11.58 -15.10
CA ARG A 28 22.62 -10.52 -14.57
C ARG A 28 21.85 -9.53 -13.69
N ALA A 29 20.68 -9.07 -14.11
CA ALA A 29 19.86 -8.15 -13.32
C ALA A 29 19.36 -8.79 -12.00
N GLU A 30 18.93 -10.05 -12.05
CA GLU A 30 18.51 -10.81 -10.86
C GLU A 30 19.69 -11.03 -9.90
N SER A 31 20.87 -11.38 -10.44
CA SER A 31 22.08 -11.53 -9.63
C SER A 31 22.54 -10.20 -9.05
N ASP A 32 22.44 -9.10 -9.80
CA ASP A 32 22.78 -7.75 -9.32
C ASP A 32 21.85 -7.36 -8.18
N PHE A 33 20.54 -7.56 -8.35
CA PHE A 33 19.54 -7.35 -7.30
C PHE A 33 19.82 -8.19 -6.05
N SER A 34 20.24 -9.45 -6.22
CA SER A 34 20.58 -10.36 -5.12
C SER A 34 21.91 -10.00 -4.42
N LEU A 35 22.83 -9.36 -5.14
CA LEU A 35 24.12 -8.87 -4.63
C LEU A 35 24.01 -7.47 -4.04
N ARG A 36 22.86 -6.79 -4.18
CA ARG A 36 22.62 -5.54 -3.44
C ARG A 36 22.67 -5.88 -1.96
N PRO A 37 23.50 -5.17 -1.17
CA PRO A 37 23.49 -5.34 0.27
C PRO A 37 22.05 -5.12 0.73
N HIS A 38 21.44 -6.18 1.26
CA HIS A 38 20.15 -6.08 1.92
C HIS A 38 20.31 -5.02 3.01
N PRO A 39 19.41 -4.03 3.13
CA PRO A 39 19.55 -2.97 4.12
C PRO A 39 19.76 -3.63 5.48
N GLU A 40 20.95 -3.44 6.03
CA GLU A 40 21.31 -3.93 7.34
C GLU A 40 20.28 -3.38 8.32
N TRP A 41 19.48 -4.28 8.90
CA TRP A 41 18.43 -3.92 9.83
C TRP A 41 19.02 -2.91 10.81
N PRO A 42 18.50 -1.69 10.89
CA PRO A 42 19.13 -0.68 11.70
C PRO A 42 19.18 -1.20 13.13
N THR A 43 20.38 -1.45 13.64
CA THR A 43 20.58 -2.16 14.91
C THR A 43 19.96 -1.42 16.11
N HIS A 44 19.60 -0.15 15.93
CA HIS A 44 18.80 0.63 16.87
C HIS A 44 17.35 0.10 17.02
N ILE A 45 16.74 -0.49 15.99
CA ILE A 45 15.39 -1.08 16.07
C ILE A 45 15.41 -2.35 16.93
N VAL A 46 16.45 -3.18 16.79
CA VAL A 46 16.59 -4.44 17.55
C VAL A 46 16.77 -4.17 19.05
N ARG A 47 17.46 -3.09 19.41
CA ARG A 47 17.70 -2.72 20.82
C ARG A 47 16.46 -2.17 21.53
N GLN A 48 15.57 -1.52 20.80
CA GLN A 48 14.36 -0.90 21.34
C GLN A 48 13.27 -1.93 21.70
N VAL A 49 13.26 -3.09 21.04
CA VAL A 49 12.26 -4.15 21.30
C VAL A 49 12.50 -4.86 22.65
N GLN A 50 13.75 -4.96 23.12
CA GLN A 50 14.10 -5.71 24.33
C GLN A 50 13.91 -4.93 25.65
N SER A 51 13.76 -3.60 25.63
CA SER A 51 13.65 -2.78 26.86
C SER A 51 12.23 -2.69 27.45
N THR A 52 11.24 -3.37 26.88
CA THR A 52 9.81 -3.15 27.18
C THR A 52 9.24 -4.13 28.23
N ARG A 53 10.03 -4.57 29.21
CA ARG A 53 9.57 -5.51 30.26
C ARG A 53 9.06 -4.85 31.54
N PHE A 54 9.12 -3.52 31.63
CA PHE A 54 8.46 -2.76 32.69
C PHE A 54 7.45 -1.84 32.03
N LEU A 55 6.17 -2.18 32.11
CA LEU A 55 5.08 -1.28 31.74
C LEU A 55 4.74 -0.43 32.96
N PRO A 56 5.15 0.84 33.02
CA PRO A 56 4.90 1.69 34.17
C PRO A 56 3.42 2.07 34.30
N TYR A 57 2.97 2.28 35.53
CA TYR A 57 1.58 2.58 35.91
C TYR A 57 0.93 3.72 35.10
N PHE A 58 1.71 4.71 34.66
CA PHE A 58 1.21 5.83 33.84
C PHE A 58 0.75 5.40 32.43
N ILE A 59 1.14 4.22 31.93
CA ILE A 59 0.64 3.68 30.66
C ILE A 59 -0.74 3.03 30.87
N TYR A 60 -0.93 2.34 31.99
CA TYR A 60 -2.19 1.64 32.30
C TYR A 60 -3.28 2.56 32.83
N ALA A 61 -2.93 3.60 33.60
CA ALA A 61 -3.89 4.55 34.18
C ALA A 61 -4.85 5.19 33.15
N PRO A 62 -4.39 5.74 32.00
CA PRO A 62 -5.30 6.26 30.98
C PRO A 62 -6.11 5.14 30.32
N VAL A 63 -5.52 3.95 30.08
CA VAL A 63 -6.26 2.82 29.51
C VAL A 63 -7.41 2.39 30.43
N LEU A 64 -7.16 2.29 31.74
CA LEU A 64 -8.17 1.96 32.75
C LEU A 64 -9.23 3.06 32.93
N TRP A 65 -8.89 4.31 32.63
CA TRP A 65 -9.83 5.45 32.71
C TRP A 65 -10.68 5.61 31.44
N PHE A 66 -10.10 5.44 30.25
CA PHE A 66 -10.78 5.61 28.97
C PHE A 66 -11.54 4.35 28.51
N ALA A 67 -11.10 3.15 28.90
CA ALA A 67 -11.78 1.90 28.59
C ALA A 67 -13.25 1.85 29.09
N PRO A 68 -13.58 2.18 30.35
CA PRO A 68 -14.97 2.10 30.83
C PRO A 68 -15.89 3.07 30.10
N ILE A 69 -15.41 4.28 29.76
CA ILE A 69 -16.18 5.27 29.01
C ILE A 69 -16.47 4.77 27.59
N SER A 70 -15.48 4.13 26.95
CA SER A 70 -15.62 3.59 25.60
C SER A 70 -16.53 2.36 25.59
N TYR A 71 -16.42 1.50 26.61
CA TYR A 71 -17.32 0.37 26.84
C TYR A 71 -18.76 0.84 27.05
N LEU A 72 -18.98 1.86 27.88
CA LEU A 72 -20.32 2.43 28.11
C LEU A 72 -20.95 2.95 26.83
N LYS A 73 -20.18 3.65 25.98
CA LYS A 73 -20.63 4.10 24.66
C LYS A 73 -21.02 2.94 23.75
N PHE A 74 -20.24 1.85 23.76
CA PHE A 74 -20.54 0.67 22.97
C PHE A 74 -21.80 -0.05 23.43
N VAL A 75 -21.97 -0.24 24.74
CA VAL A 75 -23.21 -0.81 25.31
C VAL A 75 -24.41 0.06 24.98
N PHE A 76 -24.29 1.39 25.14
CA PHE A 76 -25.34 2.32 24.78
C PHE A 76 -25.73 2.22 23.29
N TRP A 77 -24.74 2.09 22.40
CA TRP A 77 -24.97 1.86 20.98
C TRP A 77 -25.71 0.53 20.71
N LEU A 78 -25.40 -0.54 21.43
CA LEU A 78 -26.13 -1.82 21.33
C LEU A 78 -27.57 -1.72 21.84
N LEU A 79 -27.82 -0.96 22.91
CA LEU A 79 -29.17 -0.72 23.41
C LEU A 79 -30.01 0.05 22.38
N LEU A 80 -29.44 1.08 21.76
CA LEU A 80 -30.06 1.78 20.64
C LEU A 80 -30.33 0.85 19.46
N LEU A 81 -29.38 -0.01 19.11
CA LEU A 81 -29.58 -0.99 18.04
C LEU A 81 -30.77 -1.91 18.34
N GLY A 82 -30.89 -2.43 19.56
CA GLY A 82 -32.02 -3.26 20.00
C GLY A 82 -33.34 -2.50 19.92
N PHE A 83 -33.39 -1.27 20.43
CA PHE A 83 -34.57 -0.41 20.36
C PHE A 83 -34.99 -0.12 18.91
N PHE A 84 -34.04 0.20 18.03
CA PHE A 84 -34.31 0.46 16.62
C PHE A 84 -34.70 -0.80 15.85
N ALA A 85 -34.25 -1.98 16.28
CA ALA A 85 -34.67 -3.25 15.71
C ALA A 85 -36.13 -3.58 16.00
N GLU A 86 -36.67 -3.19 17.17
CA GLU A 86 -38.09 -3.40 17.50
C GLU A 86 -39.04 -2.53 16.67
N ILE A 87 -38.58 -1.36 16.20
CA ILE A 87 -39.37 -0.44 15.37
C ILE A 87 -39.16 -0.67 13.86
N ASP A 88 -38.64 -1.84 13.46
CA ASP A 88 -38.28 -2.21 12.07
C ASP A 88 -37.32 -1.23 11.37
N PHE A 89 -36.62 -0.40 12.15
CA PHE A 89 -35.74 0.67 11.67
C PHE A 89 -34.26 0.40 11.97
N GLY A 90 -33.94 -0.82 12.41
CA GLY A 90 -32.59 -1.26 12.80
C GLY A 90 -31.59 -1.15 11.64
N THR A 91 -32.00 -1.51 10.42
CA THR A 91 -31.13 -1.41 9.24
C THR A 91 -30.70 0.03 8.96
N VAL A 92 -31.62 0.99 9.13
CA VAL A 92 -31.32 2.41 8.93
C VAL A 92 -30.34 2.90 9.99
N PHE A 93 -30.53 2.51 11.25
CA PHE A 93 -29.59 2.81 12.33
C PHE A 93 -28.18 2.23 12.07
N VAL A 94 -28.08 0.99 11.59
CA VAL A 94 -26.79 0.37 11.21
C VAL A 94 -26.13 1.12 10.06
N LEU A 95 -26.90 1.53 9.05
CA LEU A 95 -26.38 2.28 7.91
C LEU A 95 -25.77 3.62 8.35
N PHE A 96 -26.51 4.42 9.12
CA PHE A 96 -26.02 5.70 9.62
C PHE A 96 -24.84 5.56 10.59
N SER A 97 -24.88 4.56 11.47
CA SER A 97 -23.76 4.31 12.39
C SER A 97 -22.50 3.83 11.66
N GLY A 98 -22.65 3.02 10.61
CA GLY A 98 -21.55 2.64 9.72
C GLY A 98 -20.90 3.85 9.05
N PHE A 99 -21.70 4.76 8.49
CA PHE A 99 -21.17 6.02 7.94
C PHE A 99 -20.48 6.85 9.02
N TYR A 100 -21.09 7.01 10.19
CA TYR A 100 -20.50 7.73 11.31
C TYR A 100 -19.12 7.16 11.70
N LEU A 101 -19.00 5.83 11.77
CA LEU A 101 -17.72 5.16 12.05
C LEU A 101 -16.69 5.42 10.94
N VAL A 102 -17.08 5.35 9.68
CA VAL A 102 -16.17 5.64 8.55
C VAL A 102 -15.67 7.08 8.64
N PHE A 103 -16.57 8.07 8.76
CA PHE A 103 -16.18 9.47 8.81
C PHE A 103 -15.30 9.81 10.01
N THR A 104 -15.60 9.25 11.18
CA THR A 104 -14.82 9.50 12.40
C THR A 104 -13.48 8.76 12.43
N ASN A 105 -13.35 7.60 11.78
CA ASN A 105 -12.11 6.82 11.77
C ASN A 105 -11.16 7.21 10.62
N PHE A 106 -11.70 7.52 9.42
CA PHE A 106 -10.89 7.85 8.24
C PHE A 106 -10.48 9.34 8.18
N GLY A 107 -11.07 10.21 9.00
CA GLY A 107 -10.77 11.65 9.03
C GLY A 107 -9.48 12.04 9.75
N ARG A 108 -8.65 11.08 10.21
CA ARG A 108 -7.35 11.45 10.81
C ARG A 108 -6.44 12.01 9.72
N ALA A 109 -6.20 13.32 9.79
CA ALA A 109 -5.22 14.01 8.97
C ALA A 109 -3.91 13.21 9.01
N ARG A 110 -3.50 12.70 7.84
CA ARG A 110 -2.24 11.97 7.69
C ARG A 110 -1.14 12.87 8.25
N LYS A 111 -0.33 12.34 9.16
CA LYS A 111 0.81 13.11 9.69
C LYS A 111 1.70 13.47 8.50
N LYS A 112 2.15 14.72 8.43
CA LYS A 112 3.06 15.20 7.38
C LYS A 112 4.32 14.33 7.41
N GLY A 113 4.48 13.43 6.43
CA GLY A 113 5.56 12.42 6.38
C GLY A 113 5.15 10.97 6.64
N GLU A 114 3.86 10.66 6.88
CA GLU A 114 3.40 9.27 6.85
C GLU A 114 3.51 8.73 5.42
N LEU A 115 4.42 7.78 5.21
CA LEU A 115 4.54 7.04 3.97
C LEU A 115 3.15 6.54 3.55
N SER A 116 2.78 6.85 2.31
CA SER A 116 1.66 6.16 1.70
C SER A 116 2.03 4.67 1.59
N PRO A 117 1.07 3.75 1.63
CA PRO A 117 1.34 2.33 1.38
C PRO A 117 2.07 2.08 0.07
N TYR A 118 1.93 3.00 -0.90
CA TYR A 118 2.61 2.98 -2.18
C TYR A 118 4.06 3.48 -2.14
N SER A 119 4.47 4.18 -1.07
CA SER A 119 5.86 4.58 -0.84
C SER A 119 6.75 3.37 -0.56
N VAL A 120 6.20 2.24 -0.10
CA VAL A 120 6.93 0.95 0.01
C VAL A 120 7.44 0.47 -1.35
N PHE A 121 6.85 0.96 -2.45
CA PHE A 121 7.24 0.62 -3.82
C PHE A 121 7.87 1.80 -4.58
N ASN A 122 8.04 2.95 -3.93
CA ASN A 122 8.57 4.16 -4.55
C ASN A 122 9.26 5.06 -3.52
N ASP A 123 10.47 4.66 -3.11
CA ASP A 123 11.26 5.35 -2.08
C ASP A 123 11.57 6.82 -2.44
N ASN A 124 11.70 7.13 -3.74
CA ASN A 124 12.06 8.48 -4.22
C ASN A 124 10.86 9.30 -4.72
N PHE A 125 9.62 8.80 -4.61
CA PHE A 125 8.45 9.44 -5.24
C PHE A 125 8.66 9.71 -6.75
N GLU A 126 9.47 8.91 -7.41
CA GLU A 126 9.75 9.07 -8.83
C GLU A 126 8.54 8.61 -9.65
N ASN A 127 8.23 9.35 -10.70
CA ASN A 127 7.10 9.01 -11.55
C ASN A 127 7.40 7.67 -12.21
N MET A 128 6.56 6.66 -11.98
CA MET A 128 6.78 5.34 -12.55
C MET A 128 6.81 5.46 -14.08
N GLU A 129 7.89 4.99 -14.70
CA GLU A 129 8.04 4.99 -16.17
C GLU A 129 6.84 4.30 -16.82
N GLY A 130 6.09 5.04 -17.64
CA GLY A 130 4.85 4.57 -18.28
C GLY A 130 3.55 4.99 -17.60
N THR A 131 3.59 5.63 -16.42
CA THR A 131 2.41 6.30 -15.85
C THR A 131 2.22 7.65 -16.53
N LEU A 132 1.00 7.90 -17.01
CA LEU A 132 0.68 9.13 -17.70
C LEU A 132 0.72 10.30 -16.71
N THR A 133 1.81 11.06 -16.74
CA THR A 133 2.02 12.15 -15.79
C THR A 133 1.01 13.27 -16.03
N GLN A 134 0.54 13.91 -14.97
CA GLN A 134 -0.50 14.93 -15.08
C GLN A 134 -0.10 16.09 -16.01
N ALA A 135 1.17 16.50 -15.97
CA ALA A 135 1.74 17.49 -16.87
C ALA A 135 1.75 17.05 -18.36
N GLN A 136 1.94 15.75 -18.60
CA GLN A 136 1.97 15.17 -19.95
C GLN A 136 0.56 15.00 -20.52
N LEU A 137 -0.43 14.67 -19.67
CA LEU A 137 -1.85 14.74 -20.01
C LEU A 137 -2.26 16.15 -20.42
N GLU A 138 -1.87 17.14 -19.62
CA GLU A 138 -2.19 18.55 -19.86
C GLU A 138 -1.61 19.02 -21.20
N LYS A 139 -0.37 18.63 -21.49
CA LYS A 139 0.32 18.95 -22.75
C LYS A 139 -0.33 18.27 -23.96
N GLU A 140 -0.86 17.06 -23.82
CA GLU A 140 -1.63 16.41 -24.88
C GLU A 140 -3.02 17.03 -25.09
N MET A 141 -3.71 17.40 -24.02
CA MET A 141 -5.00 18.11 -24.11
C MET A 141 -4.83 19.45 -24.81
N MET A 142 -3.81 20.23 -24.43
CA MET A 142 -3.49 21.51 -25.07
C MET A 142 -3.09 21.34 -26.54
N ARG A 143 -2.34 20.28 -26.88
CA ARG A 143 -1.93 20.01 -28.27
C ARG A 143 -3.11 19.60 -29.17
N LYS A 144 -4.15 18.98 -28.63
CA LYS A 144 -5.37 18.61 -29.38
C LYS A 144 -6.37 19.76 -29.53
N MET A 145 -6.21 20.84 -28.76
CA MET A 145 -7.10 22.00 -28.76
C MET A 145 -6.71 23.07 -29.79
N TYR A 146 -5.52 22.97 -30.39
CA TYR A 146 -5.02 23.78 -31.50
C TYR A 146 -4.80 22.91 -32.74
#